data_AF-A0A0C2H6T1-F1
#
_entry.id   AF-A0A0C2H6T1-F1
#
_cell.length_a   1.000
_cell.length_b   1.000
_cell.length_c   1.000
_cell.angle_alpha   90.00
_cell.angle_beta   90.00
_cell.angle_gamma   90.00
#
_symmetry.space_group_name_H-M   'P 1'
#
loop_
_entity.id
_entity.type
_entity.pdbx_description
1 polymer ?
#
loop_
_entity_poly.entity_id
_entity_poly.type
_entity_poly.pdbx_seq_one_letter_code
_entity_poly.pdbx_strand_id
1 'polypeptide(L)'
;MGKKQHQKDKLYLTTTKWKEVCGHIDDTGTRLQRVQFRRLPLNHCSLSLLPVEDTVCTRSGEIFNLTHIPYLKRNGVNPCTGKKMSSKDLIHLKFDKDDQVFNEDFVVR
;
A
#
# COMPACT_ATOMS: atom_id res chain seq x y z
N MET A 1 -31.93 -0.26 46.48
CA MET A 1 -32.22 -1.58 45.85
C MET A 1 -32.25 -1.44 44.33
N GLY A 2 -31.10 -1.63 43.66
CA GLY A 2 -30.96 -1.40 42.21
C GLY A 2 -31.31 -2.63 41.38
N LYS A 3 -32.54 -2.67 40.84
CA LYS A 3 -33.09 -3.78 40.02
C LYS A 3 -32.44 -3.98 38.64
N LYS A 4 -31.22 -3.49 38.40
CA LYS A 4 -30.54 -3.56 37.07
C LYS A 4 -29.17 -4.22 37.09
N GLN A 5 -28.69 -4.71 38.23
CA GLN A 5 -27.35 -5.28 38.36
C GLN A 5 -27.20 -6.61 37.61
N HIS A 6 -28.23 -7.47 37.63
CA HIS A 6 -28.18 -8.81 37.01
C HIS A 6 -28.54 -8.86 35.52
N GLN A 7 -28.89 -7.75 34.87
CA GLN A 7 -29.19 -7.76 33.43
C GLN A 7 -27.95 -7.98 32.54
N LYS A 8 -26.76 -7.84 33.12
CA LYS A 8 -25.48 -7.99 32.42
C LYS A 8 -24.88 -9.39 32.56
N ASP A 9 -25.38 -10.24 33.46
CA ASP A 9 -24.91 -11.62 33.65
C ASP A 9 -25.60 -12.55 32.65
N LYS A 10 -25.04 -12.62 31.44
CA LYS A 10 -25.51 -13.51 30.39
C LYS A 10 -24.48 -14.60 30.22
N LEU A 11 -24.92 -15.87 30.15
CA LEU A 11 -24.06 -17.05 29.93
C LEU A 11 -23.34 -17.07 28.57
N TYR A 12 -23.52 -16.04 27.75
CA TYR A 12 -22.83 -15.85 26.49
C TYR A 12 -22.04 -14.54 26.47
N LEU A 13 -20.89 -14.58 25.81
CA LEU A 13 -20.11 -13.38 25.49
C LEU A 13 -20.74 -12.69 24.29
N THR A 14 -21.14 -11.44 24.48
CA THR A 14 -21.60 -10.57 23.41
C THR A 14 -20.39 -9.94 22.74
N THR A 15 -20.48 -9.61 21.46
CA THR A 15 -19.39 -8.99 20.69
C THR A 15 -18.85 -7.73 21.38
N THR A 16 -19.74 -6.93 21.98
CA THR A 16 -19.38 -5.73 22.76
C THR A 16 -18.55 -6.07 23.99
N LYS A 17 -18.95 -7.09 24.76
CA LYS A 17 -18.21 -7.54 25.95
C LYS A 17 -16.85 -8.13 25.59
N TRP A 18 -16.77 -8.88 24.49
CA TRP A 18 -15.51 -9.42 23.99
C TRP A 18 -14.53 -8.29 23.67
N LYS A 19 -15.00 -7.22 23.03
CA LYS A 19 -14.19 -6.02 22.72
C LYS A 19 -13.70 -5.29 23.98
N GLU A 20 -14.52 -5.20 25.03
CA GLU A 20 -14.19 -4.46 26.26
C GLU A 20 -13.22 -5.20 27.20
N VAL A 21 -13.32 -6.54 27.28
CA VAL A 21 -12.61 -7.31 28.32
C VAL A 21 -11.20 -7.71 27.88
N CYS A 22 -10.99 -8.22 26.67
CA CYS A 22 -9.67 -8.72 26.19
C CYS A 22 -9.63 -9.14 24.71
N GLY A 23 -10.70 -8.93 23.93
CA GLY A 23 -10.74 -9.30 22.52
C GLY A 23 -9.85 -8.38 21.68
N HIS A 24 -9.15 -8.97 20.71
CA HIS A 24 -8.25 -8.31 19.76
C HIS A 24 -8.54 -6.81 19.58
N ILE A 25 -7.62 -5.97 20.07
CA ILE A 25 -7.68 -4.49 20.08
C ILE A 25 -7.38 -3.94 18.67
N ASP A 26 -8.00 -4.50 17.65
CA ASP A 26 -7.99 -3.90 16.32
C ASP A 26 -9.43 -3.49 16.04
N ASP A 27 -9.78 -2.29 16.47
CA ASP A 27 -11.00 -1.64 16.02
C ASP A 27 -10.94 -1.57 14.49
N THR A 28 -12.04 -1.85 13.80
CA THR A 28 -12.14 -1.69 12.34
C THR A 28 -11.66 -0.29 11.93
N GLY A 29 -11.92 0.74 12.74
CA GLY A 29 -11.40 2.10 12.55
C GLY A 29 -9.87 2.20 12.65
N THR A 30 -9.22 1.60 13.66
CA THR A 30 -7.75 1.58 13.74
C THR A 30 -7.15 0.74 12.62
N ARG A 31 -7.81 -0.35 12.23
CA ARG A 31 -7.40 -1.18 11.10
C ARG A 31 -7.48 -0.38 9.80
N LEU A 32 -8.56 0.35 9.56
CA LEU A 32 -8.72 1.27 8.43
C LEU A 32 -7.69 2.40 8.45
N GLN A 33 -7.31 2.92 9.62
CA GLN A 33 -6.20 3.88 9.75
C GLN A 33 -4.84 3.25 9.45
N ARG A 34 -4.59 1.99 9.85
CA ARG A 34 -3.39 1.23 9.44
C ARG A 34 -3.40 0.88 7.94
N VAL A 35 -4.57 0.83 7.32
CA VAL A 35 -4.76 0.77 5.86
C VAL A 35 -4.72 2.19 5.23
N GLN A 36 -4.24 3.22 5.93
CA GLN A 36 -3.75 4.42 5.22
C GLN A 36 -2.76 3.92 4.18
N PHE A 37 -3.13 4.06 2.91
CA PHE A 37 -2.34 3.62 1.77
C PHE A 37 -0.94 4.23 1.89
N ARG A 38 0.01 3.44 2.41
CA ARG A 38 1.41 3.82 2.41
C ARG A 38 1.83 3.87 0.96
N ARG A 39 2.29 5.04 0.53
CA ARG A 39 2.73 5.25 -0.84
C ARG A 39 3.91 4.34 -1.11
N LEU A 40 3.90 3.69 -2.26
CA LEU A 40 5.03 2.90 -2.71
C LEU A 40 6.26 3.83 -2.78
N PRO A 41 7.41 3.48 -2.16
CA PRO A 41 8.60 4.30 -2.28
C PRO A 41 9.03 4.42 -3.74
N LEU A 42 9.67 5.54 -4.10
CA LEU A 42 10.10 5.82 -5.48
C LEU A 42 11.11 4.80 -6.04
N ASN A 43 11.70 3.97 -5.19
CA ASN A 43 12.68 2.96 -5.56
C ASN A 43 12.06 1.58 -5.83
N HIS A 44 10.75 1.50 -6.07
CA HIS A 44 10.09 0.23 -6.32
C HIS A 44 9.32 0.25 -7.65
N CYS A 45 9.24 -0.91 -8.27
CA CYS A 45 8.47 -1.14 -9.48
C CYS A 45 6.97 -1.16 -9.15
N SER A 46 6.17 -0.39 -9.89
CA SER A 46 4.72 -0.29 -9.70
C SER A 46 3.96 -1.57 -10.09
N LEU A 47 4.61 -2.48 -10.81
CA LEU A 47 4.03 -3.76 -11.23
C LEU A 47 4.34 -4.90 -10.26
N SER A 48 5.61 -5.05 -9.87
CA SER A 48 6.07 -6.15 -9.02
C SER A 48 6.13 -5.79 -7.53
N LEU A 49 6.07 -4.50 -7.20
CA LEU A 49 6.24 -3.96 -5.85
C LEU A 49 7.60 -4.31 -5.22
N LEU A 50 8.57 -4.66 -6.06
CA LEU A 50 9.94 -4.97 -5.65
C LEU A 50 10.85 -3.78 -5.89
N PRO A 51 11.97 -3.67 -5.13
CA PRO A 51 13.03 -2.73 -5.42
C PRO A 51 13.47 -2.82 -6.88
N VAL A 52 13.68 -1.67 -7.51
CA VAL A 52 14.02 -1.61 -8.93
C VAL A 52 15.53 -1.47 -9.13
N GLU A 53 16.06 -2.22 -10.09
CA GLU A 53 17.46 -2.17 -10.53
C GLU A 53 17.57 -1.32 -11.80
N ASP A 54 16.92 -1.76 -12.89
CA ASP A 54 16.87 -1.05 -14.16
C ASP A 54 15.61 -0.18 -14.26
N THR A 55 15.75 1.09 -13.89
CA THR A 55 14.63 2.01 -13.77
C THR A 55 14.20 2.62 -15.09
N VAL A 56 12.95 2.33 -15.47
CA VAL A 56 12.26 3.04 -16.55
C VAL A 56 11.00 3.69 -16.00
N CYS A 57 10.68 4.88 -16.49
CA CYS A 57 9.55 5.66 -16.03
C CYS A 57 8.65 6.06 -17.20
N THR A 58 7.36 6.13 -16.90
CA THR A 58 6.36 6.70 -17.82
C THR A 58 6.21 8.19 -17.53
N ARG A 59 5.81 8.99 -18.52
CA ARG A 59 5.55 10.43 -18.33
C ARG A 59 4.55 10.77 -17.21
N SER A 60 3.69 9.81 -16.84
CA SER A 60 2.75 9.92 -15.72
C SER A 60 3.41 9.84 -14.34
N GLY A 61 4.69 9.47 -14.25
CA GLY A 61 5.43 9.30 -12.98
C GLY A 61 5.45 7.88 -12.42
N GLU A 62 4.97 6.89 -13.18
CA GLU A 62 4.99 5.48 -12.78
C GLU A 62 6.33 4.84 -13.13
N ILE A 63 6.92 4.15 -12.15
CA ILE A 63 8.24 3.53 -12.27
C ILE A 63 8.07 2.03 -12.48
N PHE A 64 8.80 1.49 -13.46
CA PHE A 64 8.81 0.08 -13.82
C PHE A 64 10.25 -0.43 -13.92
N ASN A 65 10.40 -1.74 -13.75
CA ASN A 65 11.64 -2.43 -14.07
C ASN A 65 11.64 -2.84 -15.54
N LEU A 66 12.79 -2.73 -16.20
CA LEU A 66 13.02 -3.14 -17.59
C LEU A 66 12.56 -4.59 -17.85
N THR A 67 12.72 -5.49 -16.87
CA THR A 67 12.28 -6.89 -16.93
C THR A 67 10.80 -7.05 -17.25
N HIS A 68 9.97 -6.05 -16.91
CA HIS A 68 8.52 -6.08 -17.11
C HIS A 68 8.05 -5.39 -18.40
N ILE A 69 8.94 -4.79 -19.20
CA ILE A 69 8.62 -4.22 -20.52
C ILE A 69 7.99 -5.22 -21.52
N PRO A 70 8.29 -6.54 -21.51
CA PRO A 70 7.61 -7.48 -22.39
C PRO A 70 6.08 -7.47 -22.28
N TYR A 71 5.54 -7.07 -21.12
CA TYR A 71 4.10 -6.82 -20.94
C TYR A 71 3.59 -5.73 -21.89
N LEU A 72 4.32 -4.62 -22.00
CA LEU A 72 3.96 -3.50 -22.88
C LEU A 72 3.91 -3.94 -24.35
N LYS A 73 4.82 -4.82 -24.76
CA LYS A 73 4.87 -5.33 -26.14
C LYS A 73 3.69 -6.24 -26.48
N ARG A 74 3.19 -7.00 -25.50
CA ARG A 74 2.05 -7.92 -25.68
C ARG A 74 0.72 -7.21 -25.61
N ASN A 75 0.57 -6.30 -24.65
CA ASN A 75 -0.73 -5.71 -24.31
C ASN A 75 -0.91 -4.29 -24.84
N GLY A 76 0.18 -3.55 -25.11
CA GLY A 76 0.12 -2.17 -25.64
C GLY A 76 -0.54 -1.16 -24.71
N VAL A 77 -0.68 -1.50 -23.42
CA VAL A 77 -1.36 -0.69 -22.41
C VAL A 77 -0.53 -0.58 -21.14
N ASN A 78 -0.78 0.49 -20.41
CA ASN A 78 -0.22 0.74 -19.11
C ASN A 78 -0.88 -0.17 -18.06
N PRO A 79 -0.11 -0.94 -17.29
CA PRO A 79 -0.67 -1.83 -16.28
C PRO A 79 -1.32 -1.11 -15.09
N CYS A 80 -0.93 0.13 -14.80
CA CYS A 80 -1.44 0.92 -13.68
C CYS A 80 -2.67 1.77 -14.08
N THR A 81 -2.63 2.42 -15.26
CA THR A 81 -3.72 3.31 -15.70
C THR A 81 -4.66 2.71 -16.76
N GLY A 82 -4.27 1.62 -17.42
CA GLY A 82 -5.03 1.05 -18.54
C GLY A 82 -4.97 1.87 -19.84
N LYS A 83 -4.21 2.97 -19.89
CA LYS A 83 -4.08 3.82 -21.09
C LYS A 83 -3.13 3.18 -22.11
N LYS A 84 -3.37 3.42 -23.40
CA LYS A 84 -2.47 2.97 -24.48
C LYS A 84 -1.09 3.62 -24.30
N MET A 85 -0.04 2.81 -24.34
CA MET A 85 1.35 3.30 -24.27
C MET A 85 2.27 2.40 -25.07
N SER A 86 3.34 3.00 -25.60
CA SER A 86 4.36 2.30 -26.38
C SER A 86 5.69 2.28 -25.65
N SER A 87 6.59 1.37 -26.03
CA SER A 87 7.93 1.30 -25.44
C SER A 87 8.80 2.54 -25.72
N LYS A 88 8.41 3.40 -26.66
CA LYS A 88 9.10 4.66 -26.98
C LYS A 88 8.78 5.76 -25.97
N ASP A 89 7.67 5.63 -25.25
CA ASP A 89 7.21 6.60 -24.27
C ASP A 89 7.88 6.39 -22.90
N LEU A 90 8.71 5.35 -22.78
CA LEU A 90 9.46 5.01 -21.58
C LEU A 90 10.79 5.76 -21.57
N ILE A 91 11.05 6.41 -20.44
CA ILE A 91 12.26 7.18 -20.19
C ILE A 91 13.13 6.39 -19.22
N HIS A 92 14.40 6.17 -19.58
CA HIS A 92 15.37 5.58 -18.67
C HIS A 92 15.74 6.60 -17.59
N LEU A 93 15.59 6.19 -16.33
CA LEU A 93 16.03 6.97 -15.19
C LEU A 93 17.29 6.32 -14.61
N LYS A 94 18.16 7.13 -14.02
CA LYS A 94 19.26 6.68 -13.19
C LYS A 94 19.10 7.34 -11.84
N PHE A 95 18.92 6.55 -10.79
CA PHE A 95 18.87 7.06 -9.43
C PHE A 95 20.30 7.11 -8.89
N ASP A 96 20.74 8.30 -8.50
CA ASP A 96 21.92 8.44 -7.65
C ASP A 96 21.47 8.12 -6.22
N LYS A 97 22.03 7.05 -5.66
CA LYS A 97 21.80 6.67 -4.28
C LYS A 97 22.76 7.50 -3.43
N ASP A 98 22.27 8.61 -2.89
CA ASP A 98 22.92 9.19 -1.73
C ASP A 98 22.65 8.23 -0.55
N ASP A 99 23.71 7.69 0.05
CA ASP A 99 23.64 6.79 1.21
C ASP A 99 23.06 7.45 2.47
N GLN A 100 22.64 8.72 2.38
CA GLN A 100 21.98 9.43 3.45
C GLN A 100 20.47 9.17 3.45
N VAL A 101 20.12 8.16 4.24
CA VAL A 101 18.85 8.09 4.97
C VAL A 101 17.62 7.81 4.09
N PHE A 102 17.45 6.54 3.71
CA PHE A 102 16.12 5.93 3.56
C PHE A 102 15.49 5.66 4.94
N ASN A 103 15.43 6.65 5.83
CA ASN A 103 14.55 6.52 6.98
C ASN A 103 13.13 6.79 6.48
N GLU A 104 12.27 5.85 6.81
CA GLU A 104 10.83 5.94 6.73
C GLU A 104 10.38 7.32 7.19
N ASP A 105 9.98 8.19 6.26
CA ASP A 105 9.04 9.32 6.43
C ASP A 105 9.13 10.27 5.23
N PHE A 106 8.72 9.80 4.05
CA PHE A 106 8.16 10.71 3.04
C PHE A 106 6.73 11.09 3.45
N VAL A 107 6.60 11.72 4.63
CA VAL A 107 5.42 12.50 4.98
C VAL A 107 5.53 13.78 4.17
N VAL A 108 4.70 13.90 3.14
CA VAL A 108 4.49 15.16 2.42
C VAL A 108 4.11 16.22 3.46
N ARG A 109 5.03 17.16 3.70
CA ARG A 109 4.67 18.46 4.28
C ARG A 109 3.89 19.27 3.27
#